data_AF-A0A220UDV4-F1
#
_entry.id   AF-A0A220UDV4-F1
#
_cell.length_a   1.000
_cell.length_b   1.000
_cell.length_c   1.000
_cell.angle_alpha   90.00
_cell.angle_beta   90.00
_cell.angle_gamma   90.00
#
_symmetry.space_group_name_H-M   'P 1'
#
loop_
_entity.id
_entity.type
_entity.pdbx_description
1 polymer ?
#
loop_
_entity_poly.entity_id
_entity_poly.type
_entity_poly.pdbx_seq_one_letter_code
_entity_poly.pdbx_strand_id
1 'polypeptide(L)'
;MSTEPRPSADEPRAPLALTVVLAHLDVSDAEDVLRSLAGRLLDAGAVTVDFPEALQARERTYPTGLPTPIPTAIPHADPQHVVVPGLVLATLARPVPFGEMGAKGSTVQTRLVAMPLLTDAREHLAALQRLMGLLRDEAAVAELLQAEGDDELRELAAVLLAEALPAPERDGAGSSDPGGSGTERAATDTATSDPDVVGCGAADPGAADPGAADGEEPDDDPGAEA
;
A
#
# COMPACT_ATOMS: atom_id res chain seq x y z
N MET A 1 -8.82 -34.01 29.59
CA MET A 1 -9.06 -33.42 28.27
C MET A 1 -9.78 -32.10 28.50
N SER A 2 -9.04 -31.04 28.83
CA SER A 2 -9.62 -29.72 29.04
C SER A 2 -9.80 -29.08 27.68
N THR A 3 -11.02 -29.11 27.15
CA THR A 3 -11.40 -28.31 25.99
C THR A 3 -11.66 -26.91 26.49
N GLU A 4 -10.70 -26.00 26.34
CA GLU A 4 -11.00 -24.58 26.47
C GLU A 4 -12.05 -24.21 25.40
N PRO A 5 -13.07 -23.40 25.76
CA PRO A 5 -14.08 -22.99 24.81
C PRO A 5 -13.43 -22.13 23.73
N ARG A 6 -13.70 -22.44 22.46
CA ARG A 6 -13.33 -21.55 21.36
C ARG A 6 -14.09 -20.23 21.56
N PRO A 7 -13.42 -19.07 21.51
CA PRO A 7 -14.12 -17.79 21.58
C PRO A 7 -15.14 -17.72 20.44
N SER A 8 -16.31 -17.15 20.74
CA SER A 8 -17.38 -17.00 19.75
C SER A 8 -16.92 -16.04 18.65
N ALA A 9 -17.47 -16.18 17.44
CA ALA A 9 -17.09 -15.35 16.28
C ALA A 9 -17.42 -13.84 16.45
N ASP A 10 -18.05 -13.46 17.56
CA ASP A 10 -18.70 -12.17 17.78
C ASP A 10 -18.16 -11.41 19.01
N GLU A 11 -17.13 -11.94 19.68
CA GLU A 11 -16.42 -11.19 20.73
C GLU A 11 -15.39 -10.25 20.09
N PRO A 12 -15.33 -8.96 20.48
CA PRO A 12 -14.33 -8.03 19.98
C PRO A 12 -12.96 -8.51 20.44
N ARG A 13 -12.25 -9.16 19.52
CA ARG A 13 -10.92 -9.70 19.73
C ARG A 13 -9.96 -8.55 20.01
N ALA A 14 -9.04 -8.80 20.94
CA ALA A 14 -8.09 -7.83 21.47
C ALA A 14 -7.37 -7.06 20.34
N PRO A 15 -7.03 -5.78 20.56
CA PRO A 15 -6.25 -5.00 19.60
C PRO A 15 -4.92 -5.69 19.29
N LEU A 16 -4.39 -5.48 18.07
CA LEU A 16 -3.06 -5.96 17.72
C LEU A 16 -2.05 -5.33 18.69
N ALA A 17 -1.29 -6.18 19.38
CA ALA A 17 -0.24 -5.71 20.28
C ALA A 17 0.84 -4.98 19.47
N LEU A 18 1.31 -3.83 19.97
CA LEU A 18 2.41 -3.08 19.37
C LEU A 18 3.73 -3.82 19.64
N THR A 19 4.23 -4.57 18.66
CA THR A 19 5.42 -5.42 18.78
C THR A 19 6.70 -4.60 18.64
N VAL A 20 6.77 -3.76 17.61
CA VAL A 20 7.89 -2.86 17.34
C VAL A 20 7.32 -1.48 17.08
N VAL A 21 7.87 -0.47 17.74
CA VAL A 21 7.49 0.93 17.55
C VAL A 21 8.78 1.73 17.38
N LEU A 22 8.89 2.49 16.30
CA LEU A 22 10.06 3.31 15.99
C LEU A 22 9.63 4.71 15.53
N ALA A 23 10.00 5.73 16.28
CA ALA A 23 9.83 7.12 15.87
C ALA A 23 11.01 7.55 14.99
N HIS A 24 10.72 8.37 13.98
CA HIS A 24 11.70 9.04 13.12
C HIS A 24 12.76 8.10 12.53
N LEU A 25 12.33 6.93 12.07
CA LEU A 25 13.20 5.98 11.40
C LEU A 25 13.88 6.66 10.19
N ASP A 26 15.20 6.74 10.22
CA ASP A 26 16.01 7.35 9.17
C ASP A 26 16.49 6.29 8.17
N VAL A 27 15.93 6.36 6.97
CA VAL A 27 16.05 5.36 5.90
C VAL A 27 15.92 6.06 4.55
N SER A 28 16.51 5.49 3.49
CA SER A 28 16.54 6.10 2.15
C SER A 28 15.35 5.74 1.27
N ASP A 29 14.87 4.51 1.37
CA ASP A 29 13.89 3.94 0.44
C ASP A 29 13.04 2.85 1.11
N ALA A 30 12.06 2.33 0.37
CA ALA A 30 11.16 1.30 0.86
C ALA A 30 11.91 0.01 1.25
N GLU A 31 12.98 -0.37 0.55
CA GLU A 31 13.72 -1.59 0.89
C GLU A 31 14.44 -1.45 2.24
N ASP A 32 15.04 -0.29 2.49
CA ASP A 32 15.68 0.05 3.76
C ASP A 32 14.68 0.11 4.92
N VAL A 33 13.46 0.62 4.69
CA VAL A 33 12.35 0.53 5.66
C VAL A 33 12.07 -0.94 6.00
N LEU A 34 11.81 -1.77 4.99
CA LEU A 34 11.44 -3.17 5.20
C LEU A 34 12.56 -3.95 5.89
N ARG A 35 13.81 -3.74 5.48
CA ARG A 35 14.99 -4.40 6.08
C ARG A 35 15.16 -4.02 7.54
N SER A 36 15.01 -2.74 7.87
CA SER A 36 15.14 -2.23 9.24
C SER A 36 14.06 -2.80 10.15
N LEU A 37 12.79 -2.78 9.71
CA LEU A 37 11.68 -3.31 10.49
C LEU A 37 11.74 -4.83 10.64
N ALA A 38 12.09 -5.56 9.57
CA ALA A 38 12.26 -7.00 9.63
C ALA A 38 13.40 -7.42 10.57
N GLY A 39 14.50 -6.68 10.62
CA GLY A 39 15.58 -6.90 11.59
C GLY A 39 15.11 -6.81 13.04
N ARG A 40 14.35 -5.75 13.38
CA ARG A 40 13.77 -5.59 14.72
C ARG A 40 12.81 -6.74 15.09
N LEU A 41 12.05 -7.22 14.11
CA LEU A 41 11.13 -8.33 14.31
C LEU A 41 11.85 -9.66 14.54
N LEU A 42 12.97 -9.89 13.86
CA LEU A 42 13.84 -11.05 14.11
C LEU A 42 14.43 -10.99 15.52
N ASP A 43 14.95 -9.84 15.93
CA ASP A 43 15.50 -9.64 17.28
C ASP A 43 14.44 -9.87 18.37
N ALA A 44 13.18 -9.50 18.09
CA ALA A 44 12.05 -9.73 18.98
C ALA A 44 11.52 -11.18 18.97
N GLY A 45 12.03 -12.04 18.07
CA GLY A 45 11.52 -13.41 17.88
C GLY A 45 10.08 -13.47 17.36
N ALA A 46 9.59 -12.40 16.74
CA ALA A 46 8.21 -12.28 16.28
C ALA A 46 7.98 -12.91 14.90
N VAL A 47 9.06 -13.15 14.14
CA VAL A 47 9.03 -13.65 12.77
C VAL A 47 10.13 -14.69 12.53
N THR A 48 9.98 -15.45 11.45
CA THR A 48 10.97 -16.45 11.00
C THR A 48 12.17 -15.79 10.31
N VAL A 49 13.30 -16.51 10.20
CA VAL A 49 14.53 -16.03 9.53
C VAL A 49 14.33 -15.66 8.06
N ASP A 50 13.35 -16.25 7.39
CA ASP A 50 13.03 -15.99 5.97
C ASP A 50 12.13 -14.76 5.77
N PHE A 51 11.61 -14.17 6.86
CA PHE A 51 10.67 -13.05 6.80
C PHE A 51 11.20 -11.82 6.04
N PRO A 52 12.46 -11.35 6.22
CA PRO A 52 12.94 -10.17 5.50
C PRO A 52 12.89 -10.32 3.98
N GLU A 53 13.30 -11.50 3.46
CA GLU A 53 13.29 -11.78 2.03
C GLU A 53 11.86 -11.92 1.50
N ALA A 54 11.02 -12.67 2.21
CA ALA A 54 9.61 -12.84 1.87
C ALA A 54 8.87 -11.48 1.82
N LEU A 55 9.11 -10.62 2.80
CA LEU A 55 8.52 -9.28 2.88
C LEU A 55 8.92 -8.41 1.68
N GLN A 56 10.21 -8.36 1.34
CA GLN A 56 10.71 -7.58 0.19
C GLN A 56 10.17 -8.12 -1.15
N ALA A 57 10.20 -9.43 -1.35
CA ALA A 57 9.70 -10.07 -2.57
C ALA A 57 8.20 -9.77 -2.77
N ARG A 58 7.44 -9.79 -1.68
CA ARG A 58 6.02 -9.49 -1.71
C ARG A 58 5.77 -8.02 -2.02
N GLU A 59 6.46 -7.08 -1.37
CA GLU A 59 6.28 -5.64 -1.63
C GLU A 59 6.61 -5.27 -3.09
N ARG A 60 7.67 -5.84 -3.66
CA ARG A 60 8.04 -5.64 -5.07
C ARG A 60 6.93 -6.10 -6.03
N THR A 61 6.20 -7.16 -5.67
CA THR A 61 5.16 -7.77 -6.51
C THR A 61 3.78 -7.14 -6.28
N TYR A 62 3.48 -6.81 -5.02
CA TYR A 62 2.20 -6.32 -4.54
C TYR A 62 2.43 -5.12 -3.63
N PRO A 63 2.64 -3.92 -4.22
CA PRO A 63 2.92 -2.72 -3.45
C PRO A 63 1.82 -2.39 -2.44
N THR A 64 2.21 -1.84 -1.29
CA THR A 64 1.32 -1.60 -0.16
C THR A 64 1.27 -0.14 0.29
N GLY A 65 1.80 0.78 -0.52
CA GLY A 65 1.62 2.22 -0.31
C GLY A 65 0.15 2.62 -0.48
N LEU A 66 -0.40 3.34 0.49
CA LEU A 66 -1.79 3.78 0.49
C LEU A 66 -1.87 5.29 0.23
N PRO A 67 -2.70 5.74 -0.73
CA PRO A 67 -2.97 7.16 -0.98
C PRO A 67 -3.98 7.71 0.04
N THR A 68 -3.72 7.53 1.34
CA THR A 68 -4.47 8.15 2.44
C THR A 68 -4.21 9.67 2.50
N PRO A 69 -5.02 10.47 3.23
CA PRO A 69 -4.85 11.93 3.30
C PRO A 69 -3.40 12.34 3.65
N ILE A 70 -2.81 11.65 4.62
CA ILE A 70 -1.36 11.59 4.80
C ILE A 70 -0.92 10.22 4.29
N PRO A 71 -0.06 10.12 3.25
CA PRO A 71 0.28 8.83 2.67
C PRO A 71 0.97 7.88 3.65
N THR A 72 0.51 6.64 3.66
CA THR A 72 0.92 5.58 4.59
C THR A 72 1.36 4.33 3.81
N ALA A 73 1.99 3.37 4.46
CA ALA A 73 2.22 2.04 3.88
C ALA A 73 1.85 0.94 4.87
N ILE A 74 1.32 -0.17 4.35
CA ILE A 74 0.94 -1.35 5.15
C ILE A 74 1.66 -2.63 4.69
N PRO A 75 3.00 -2.64 4.66
CA PRO A 75 3.74 -3.81 4.23
C PRO A 75 3.45 -4.97 5.17
N HIS A 76 3.35 -6.17 4.62
CA HIS A 76 3.07 -7.40 5.35
C HIS A 76 3.63 -8.58 4.56
N ALA A 77 3.88 -9.69 5.22
CA ALA A 77 4.27 -10.95 4.59
C ALA A 77 3.18 -12.01 4.79
N ASP A 78 3.36 -13.17 4.16
CA ASP A 78 2.44 -14.29 4.34
C ASP A 78 2.47 -14.83 5.78
N PRO A 79 1.33 -15.30 6.31
CA PRO A 79 1.22 -15.75 7.70
C PRO A 79 2.23 -16.80 8.14
N GLN A 80 2.71 -17.64 7.22
CA GLN A 80 3.70 -18.69 7.51
C GLN A 80 5.04 -18.15 8.04
N HIS A 81 5.36 -16.88 7.79
CA HIS A 81 6.59 -16.25 8.26
C HIS A 81 6.42 -15.52 9.60
N VAL A 82 5.19 -15.45 10.14
CA VAL A 82 4.86 -14.78 11.40
C VAL A 82 4.79 -15.80 12.52
N VAL A 83 5.52 -15.55 13.61
CA VAL A 83 5.53 -16.38 14.82
C VAL A 83 4.59 -15.81 15.88
N VAL A 84 4.60 -14.48 16.04
CA VAL A 84 3.78 -13.77 17.03
C VAL A 84 2.92 -12.71 16.31
N PRO A 85 1.58 -12.77 16.41
CA PRO A 85 0.72 -11.73 15.88
C PRO A 85 0.95 -10.37 16.56
N GLY A 86 0.81 -9.29 15.79
CA GLY A 86 1.03 -7.96 16.31
C GLY A 86 1.02 -6.88 15.24
N LEU A 87 1.48 -5.70 15.62
CA LEU A 87 1.57 -4.53 14.76
C LEU A 87 2.92 -3.87 14.96
N VAL A 88 3.59 -3.59 13.85
CA VAL A 88 4.71 -2.66 13.81
C VAL A 88 4.20 -1.30 13.41
N LEU A 89 4.66 -0.26 14.12
CA LEU A 89 4.38 1.12 13.78
C LEU A 89 5.68 1.91 13.68
N ALA A 90 5.89 2.61 12.57
CA ALA A 90 7.07 3.45 12.40
C ALA A 90 6.74 4.77 11.73
N THR A 91 7.20 5.87 12.31
CA THR A 91 7.21 7.17 11.62
C THR A 91 8.55 7.35 10.93
N LEU A 92 8.55 7.89 9.71
CA LEU A 92 9.76 8.07 8.92
C LEU A 92 10.28 9.50 9.09
N ALA A 93 11.60 9.64 9.26
CA ALA A 93 12.24 10.95 9.40
C ALA A 93 12.00 11.85 8.17
N ARG A 94 11.83 11.24 6.99
CA ARG A 94 11.56 11.89 5.71
C ARG A 94 10.51 11.08 4.92
N PRO A 95 9.77 11.70 3.98
CA PRO A 95 8.90 10.94 3.10
C PRO A 95 9.72 9.91 2.28
N VAL A 96 9.21 8.69 2.20
CA VAL A 96 9.82 7.59 1.43
C VAL A 96 8.84 7.10 0.36
N PRO A 97 9.27 6.98 -0.91
CA PRO A 97 8.39 6.48 -1.96
C PRO A 97 8.07 4.99 -1.77
N PHE A 98 6.79 4.66 -1.70
CA PHE A 98 6.27 3.30 -1.80
C PHE A 98 5.44 3.16 -3.09
N GLY A 99 5.46 1.99 -3.72
CA GLY A 99 4.56 1.72 -4.83
C GLY A 99 3.10 1.80 -4.34
N GLU A 100 2.23 2.45 -5.12
CA GLU A 100 0.84 2.62 -4.74
C GLU A 100 0.07 1.29 -4.91
N MET A 101 -0.66 0.93 -3.87
CA MET A 101 -1.49 -0.27 -3.86
C MET A 101 -2.65 -0.11 -4.85
N GLY A 102 -2.73 -1.04 -5.81
CA GLY A 102 -3.82 -1.07 -6.80
C GLY A 102 -3.58 -0.22 -8.05
N ALA A 103 -2.48 0.55 -8.11
CA ALA A 103 -2.10 1.34 -9.28
C ALA A 103 -0.72 0.90 -9.80
N LYS A 104 -0.60 0.75 -11.13
CA LYS A 104 0.67 0.32 -11.75
C LYS A 104 1.54 1.53 -12.04
N GLY A 105 2.77 1.50 -11.52
CA GLY A 105 3.80 2.50 -11.86
C GLY A 105 3.64 3.85 -11.18
N SER A 106 2.69 4.01 -10.24
CA SER A 106 2.63 5.17 -9.36
C SER A 106 3.22 4.87 -7.99
N THR A 107 3.62 5.93 -7.30
CA THR A 107 4.20 5.87 -5.96
C THR A 107 3.56 6.90 -5.05
N VAL A 108 3.46 6.59 -3.77
CA VAL A 108 3.02 7.52 -2.71
C VAL A 108 4.20 7.85 -1.79
N GLN A 109 4.23 9.09 -1.29
CA GLN A 109 5.30 9.58 -0.41
C GLN A 109 4.96 9.32 1.05
N THR A 110 5.30 8.12 1.53
CA THR A 110 4.89 7.60 2.83
C THR A 110 5.65 8.26 3.98
N ARG A 111 4.93 8.59 5.05
CA ARG A 111 5.51 9.11 6.31
C ARG A 111 5.26 8.20 7.52
N LEU A 112 4.24 7.35 7.44
CA LEU A 112 3.87 6.39 8.48
C LEU A 112 3.77 4.99 7.88
N VAL A 113 4.43 4.03 8.52
CA VAL A 113 4.41 2.62 8.13
C VAL A 113 3.74 1.84 9.25
N ALA A 114 2.68 1.10 8.92
CA ALA A 114 1.96 0.23 9.84
C ALA A 114 1.96 -1.20 9.29
N MET A 115 2.84 -2.06 9.81
CA MET A 115 3.04 -3.43 9.30
C MET A 115 2.31 -4.44 10.20
N PRO A 116 1.15 -4.96 9.77
CA PRO A 116 0.44 -5.99 10.52
C PRO A 116 1.16 -7.34 10.41
N LEU A 117 1.31 -8.03 11.53
CA LEU A 117 1.83 -9.38 11.64
C LEU A 117 0.65 -10.30 11.98
N LEU A 118 0.21 -11.09 11.01
CA LEU A 118 -1.02 -11.87 11.13
C LEU A 118 -0.70 -13.35 10.91
N THR A 119 -1.09 -14.21 11.84
CA THR A 119 -1.05 -15.68 11.65
C THR A 119 -2.34 -16.19 10.99
N ASP A 120 -3.45 -15.47 11.13
CA ASP A 120 -4.70 -15.70 10.40
C ASP A 120 -5.44 -14.37 10.20
N ALA A 121 -5.66 -13.97 8.95
CA ALA A 121 -6.32 -12.70 8.62
C ALA A 121 -7.78 -12.62 9.13
N ARG A 122 -8.50 -13.75 9.24
CA ARG A 122 -9.89 -13.77 9.73
C ARG A 122 -9.96 -13.47 11.22
N GLU A 123 -8.94 -13.88 11.97
CA GLU A 123 -8.88 -13.65 13.42
C GLU A 123 -8.62 -12.18 13.77
N HIS A 124 -8.17 -11.39 12.80
CA HIS A 124 -7.75 -10.00 12.99
C HIS A 124 -8.55 -8.99 12.16
N LEU A 125 -9.66 -9.39 11.53
CA LEU A 125 -10.46 -8.50 10.67
C LEU A 125 -10.87 -7.21 11.39
N ALA A 126 -11.38 -7.31 12.61
CA ALA A 126 -11.77 -6.14 13.41
C ALA A 126 -10.58 -5.21 13.70
N ALA A 127 -9.40 -5.77 13.99
CA ALA A 127 -8.19 -4.97 14.22
C ALA A 127 -7.69 -4.29 12.94
N LEU A 128 -7.79 -4.97 11.79
CA LEU A 128 -7.48 -4.39 10.49
C LEU A 128 -8.45 -3.25 10.13
N GLN A 129 -9.75 -3.40 10.41
CA GLN A 129 -10.72 -2.32 10.20
C GLN A 129 -10.39 -1.09 11.03
N ARG A 130 -9.99 -1.27 12.30
CA ARG A 130 -9.55 -0.18 13.18
C ARG A 130 -8.28 0.49 12.66
N LEU A 131 -7.28 -0.30 12.28
CA LEU A 131 -6.05 0.21 11.67
C LEU A 131 -6.36 1.04 10.41
N MET A 132 -7.20 0.52 9.51
CA MET A 132 -7.59 1.23 8.30
C MET A 132 -8.44 2.49 8.60
N GLY A 133 -9.20 2.50 9.68
CA GLY A 133 -9.87 3.69 10.20
C GLY A 133 -8.85 4.76 10.59
N LEU A 134 -7.90 4.37 11.45
CA LEU A 134 -6.81 5.23 11.92
C LEU A 134 -6.00 5.82 10.75
N LEU A 135 -5.56 5.01 9.79
CA LEU A 135 -4.72 5.48 8.68
C LEU A 135 -5.43 6.47 7.75
N ARG A 136 -6.77 6.51 7.77
CA ARG A 136 -7.57 7.49 6.99
C ARG A 136 -7.91 8.75 7.77
N ASP A 137 -7.73 8.75 9.09
CA ASP A 137 -7.93 9.91 9.93
C ASP A 137 -6.68 10.81 9.86
N GLU A 138 -6.78 11.91 9.12
CA GLU A 138 -5.68 12.85 8.93
C GLU A 138 -5.18 13.43 10.26
N ALA A 139 -6.08 13.73 11.19
CA ALA A 139 -5.71 14.32 12.48
C ALA A 139 -4.94 13.31 13.33
N ALA A 140 -5.43 12.07 13.41
CA ALA A 140 -4.79 11.01 14.17
C ALA A 140 -3.41 10.63 13.59
N VAL A 141 -3.29 10.54 12.25
CA VAL A 141 -1.99 10.28 11.61
C VAL A 141 -1.04 11.47 11.80
N ALA A 142 -1.53 12.71 11.72
CA ALA A 142 -0.70 13.89 11.98
C ALA A 142 -0.17 13.89 13.41
N GLU A 143 -0.99 13.51 14.39
CA GLU A 143 -0.60 13.39 15.79
C GLU A 143 0.50 12.34 15.98
N LEU A 144 0.34 11.14 15.39
CA LEU A 144 1.38 10.10 15.42
C LEU A 144 2.71 10.59 14.84
N LEU A 145 2.67 11.40 13.79
CA LEU A 145 3.87 11.96 13.17
C LEU A 145 4.57 13.04 14.01
N GLN A 146 3.92 13.60 15.03
CA GLN A 146 4.53 14.57 15.95
C GLN A 146 5.25 13.93 17.13
N ALA A 147 5.03 12.64 17.41
CA ALA A 147 5.70 11.96 18.52
C ALA A 147 7.23 12.03 18.37
N GLU A 148 7.92 12.49 19.40
CA GLU A 148 9.38 12.76 19.38
C GLU A 148 10.23 11.50 19.68
N GLY A 149 9.59 10.40 20.07
CA GLY A 149 10.26 9.15 20.44
C GLY A 149 9.36 7.91 20.46
N ASP A 150 10.00 6.74 20.53
CA ASP A 150 9.33 5.43 20.45
C ASP A 150 8.26 5.22 21.52
N ASP A 151 8.50 5.70 22.74
CA ASP A 151 7.57 5.53 23.87
C ASP A 151 6.33 6.40 23.71
N GLU A 152 6.49 7.67 23.34
CA GLU A 152 5.37 8.58 23.05
C GLU A 152 4.54 8.07 21.87
N LEU A 153 5.20 7.65 20.78
CA LEU A 153 4.53 7.06 19.63
C LEU A 153 3.73 5.82 20.02
N ARG A 154 4.27 4.97 20.90
CA ARG A 154 3.60 3.75 21.38
C ARG A 154 2.37 4.10 22.21
N GLU A 155 2.48 5.03 23.16
CA GLU A 155 1.37 5.44 24.01
C GLU A 155 0.24 6.05 23.18
N LEU A 156 0.57 6.97 22.28
CA LEU A 156 -0.40 7.60 21.41
C LEU A 156 -1.09 6.60 20.48
N ALA A 157 -0.32 5.71 19.84
CA ALA A 157 -0.87 4.67 18.99
C ALA A 157 -1.81 3.73 19.75
N ALA A 158 -1.48 3.37 21.00
CA ALA A 158 -2.33 2.51 21.82
C ALA A 158 -3.69 3.17 22.11
N VAL A 159 -3.71 4.47 22.41
CA VAL A 159 -4.94 5.24 22.62
C VAL A 159 -5.76 5.30 21.33
N LEU A 160 -5.15 5.76 20.23
CA LEU A 160 -5.85 5.95 18.96
C LEU A 160 -6.40 4.64 18.37
N LEU A 161 -5.67 3.53 18.50
CA LEU A 161 -6.13 2.21 18.04
C LEU A 161 -7.27 1.64 18.90
N ALA A 162 -7.38 2.05 20.17
CA ALA A 162 -8.48 1.66 21.04
C ALA A 162 -9.76 2.47 20.74
N GLU A 163 -9.63 3.74 20.37
CA GLU A 163 -10.74 4.63 20.05
C GLU A 163 -11.27 4.47 18.62
N ALA A 164 -10.43 4.02 17.68
CA ALA A 164 -10.82 3.78 16.30
C ALA A 164 -12.02 2.81 16.25
N LEU A 165 -13.20 3.31 15.91
CA LEU A 165 -14.36 2.48 15.64
C LEU A 165 -14.12 1.67 14.35
N PRO A 166 -14.56 0.40 14.28
CA PRO A 166 -14.52 -0.34 13.03
C PRO A 166 -15.32 0.43 11.98
N ALA A 167 -14.76 0.56 10.77
CA ALA A 167 -15.46 1.22 9.66
C ALA A 167 -16.83 0.53 9.45
N PRO A 168 -17.91 1.29 9.20
CA PRO A 168 -19.22 0.68 9.01
C PRO A 168 -19.16 -0.29 7.83
N GLU A 169 -19.61 -1.52 8.05
CA GLU A 169 -19.76 -2.51 6.99
C GLU A 169 -20.69 -1.94 5.92
N ARG A 170 -20.21 -1.92 4.66
CA ARG A 170 -21.07 -1.59 3.52
C ARG A 170 -21.92 -2.84 3.27
N ASP A 171 -23.12 -2.88 3.85
CA ASP A 171 -24.11 -3.89 3.52
C ASP A 171 -24.26 -4.00 2.00
N GLY A 172 -24.09 -5.21 1.49
CA GLY A 172 -24.16 -5.51 0.07
C GLY A 172 -25.47 -5.03 -0.53
N ALA A 173 -25.40 -4.03 -1.40
CA ALA A 173 -26.43 -3.80 -2.38
C ALA A 173 -26.36 -4.95 -3.40
N GLY A 174 -27.13 -5.99 -3.12
CA GLY A 174 -27.41 -7.07 -4.03
C GLY A 174 -27.91 -6.51 -5.36
N SER A 175 -27.26 -6.96 -6.43
CA SER A 175 -27.82 -6.94 -7.76
C SER A 175 -29.17 -7.66 -7.74
N SER A 176 -30.24 -6.92 -7.98
CA SER A 176 -31.50 -7.49 -8.46
C SER A 176 -32.00 -6.60 -9.58
N ASP A 177 -31.45 -6.86 -10.77
CA ASP A 177 -32.09 -6.53 -12.02
C ASP A 177 -32.55 -7.85 -12.66
N PRO A 178 -33.84 -8.22 -12.55
CA PRO A 178 -34.44 -9.20 -13.41
C PRO A 178 -35.20 -8.48 -14.54
N GLY A 179 -34.73 -8.71 -15.76
CA GLY A 179 -35.30 -8.15 -16.98
C GLY A 179 -36.81 -8.37 -17.12
N GLY A 180 -37.47 -7.31 -17.61
CA GLY A 180 -38.82 -7.35 -18.15
C GLY A 180 -38.80 -7.17 -19.66
N SER A 181 -39.09 -8.25 -20.39
CA SER A 181 -39.42 -8.23 -21.81
C SER A 181 -40.84 -7.67 -22.01
N GLY A 182 -41.01 -6.81 -23.02
CA GLY A 182 -42.32 -6.28 -23.44
C GLY A 182 -42.23 -5.60 -24.80
N THR A 183 -42.55 -6.37 -25.84
CA THR A 183 -42.76 -5.96 -27.24
C THR A 183 -43.81 -4.86 -27.39
N GLU A 184 -43.59 -3.90 -28.30
CA GLU A 184 -44.60 -3.41 -29.25
C GLU A 184 -43.94 -2.66 -30.43
N ARG A 185 -44.43 -2.94 -31.64
CA ARG A 185 -44.04 -2.33 -32.92
C ARG A 185 -45.04 -1.22 -33.26
N ALA A 186 -44.59 -0.12 -33.86
CA ALA A 186 -45.25 0.48 -35.04
C ALA A 186 -44.35 1.57 -35.65
N ALA A 187 -44.28 1.53 -36.98
CA ALA A 187 -43.52 2.40 -37.86
C ALA A 187 -44.26 3.71 -38.17
N THR A 188 -43.51 4.76 -38.52
CA THR A 188 -43.80 5.58 -39.70
C THR A 188 -42.51 6.13 -40.31
N ASP A 189 -42.62 6.30 -41.61
CA ASP A 189 -41.64 6.37 -42.69
C ASP A 189 -41.12 7.80 -42.98
N THR A 190 -40.21 7.88 -43.94
CA THR A 190 -39.73 9.03 -44.75
C THR A 190 -38.56 9.86 -44.22
N ALA A 191 -37.57 10.29 -44.99
CA ALA A 191 -36.91 9.82 -46.23
C ALA A 191 -35.73 10.80 -46.50
N THR A 192 -34.62 10.28 -47.02
CA THR A 192 -33.68 10.91 -48.00
C THR A 192 -33.01 12.27 -47.71
N SER A 193 -31.68 12.26 -47.59
CA SER A 193 -30.71 12.72 -48.62
C SER A 193 -29.40 13.26 -48.01
N ASP A 194 -28.30 12.53 -48.25
CA ASP A 194 -26.91 13.04 -48.41
C ASP A 194 -26.70 13.40 -49.91
N PRO A 195 -25.58 14.01 -50.39
CA PRO A 195 -24.35 14.47 -49.72
C PRO A 195 -23.80 15.84 -50.26
N ASP A 196 -22.56 16.15 -49.85
CA ASP A 196 -21.52 16.96 -50.52
C ASP A 196 -21.54 18.49 -50.39
N VAL A 197 -20.50 19.04 -49.72
CA VAL A 197 -19.55 20.03 -50.29
C VAL A 197 -18.23 19.97 -49.49
N VAL A 198 -17.20 19.35 -50.11
CA VAL A 198 -15.84 19.84 -50.44
C VAL A 198 -15.35 21.07 -49.62
N GLY A 199 -14.19 21.12 -48.96
CA GLY A 199 -12.87 20.57 -49.27
C GLY A 199 -11.89 21.70 -49.66
N CYS A 200 -10.94 22.03 -48.78
CA CYS A 200 -9.62 22.66 -49.05
C CYS A 200 -8.90 22.79 -47.70
N GLY A 201 -7.73 22.21 -47.40
CA GLY A 201 -6.65 21.77 -48.26
C GLY A 201 -5.44 22.68 -48.02
N ALA A 202 -4.48 22.24 -47.20
CA ALA A 202 -3.03 22.36 -47.41
C ALA A 202 -2.28 22.01 -46.12
N ALA A 203 -1.62 20.87 -46.16
CA ALA A 203 -0.45 20.56 -45.36
C ALA A 203 0.77 21.26 -45.98
N ASP A 204 1.78 21.58 -45.18
CA ASP A 204 3.18 21.51 -45.63
C ASP A 204 4.10 21.10 -44.45
N PRO A 205 5.10 20.23 -44.66
CA PRO A 205 5.85 19.54 -43.62
C PRO A 205 7.26 20.13 -43.41
N GLY A 206 7.66 20.30 -42.14
CA GLY A 206 9.02 20.69 -41.76
C GLY A 206 9.86 19.47 -41.40
N ALA A 207 10.86 19.19 -42.22
CA ALA A 207 11.74 18.03 -42.25
C ALA A 207 12.58 17.76 -40.98
N ALA A 208 12.96 16.49 -40.87
CA ALA A 208 14.03 15.93 -40.03
C ALA A 208 15.43 16.41 -40.44
N ASP A 209 16.39 16.38 -39.51
CA ASP A 209 17.56 15.47 -39.61
C ASP A 209 18.35 15.41 -38.27
N PRO A 210 19.02 14.29 -37.94
CA PRO A 210 19.74 14.02 -36.71
C PRO A 210 21.24 14.34 -36.84
N GLY A 211 21.85 14.81 -35.75
CA GLY A 211 23.30 14.91 -35.63
C GLY A 211 23.86 13.76 -34.82
N ALA A 212 24.46 12.79 -35.50
CA ALA A 212 25.46 11.86 -34.95
C ALA A 212 26.83 12.23 -35.52
N ALA A 213 27.86 12.28 -34.67
CA ALA A 213 29.29 12.12 -35.00
C ALA A 213 30.09 12.30 -33.70
N ASP A 214 30.72 11.22 -33.23
CA ASP A 214 32.18 11.05 -33.12
C ASP A 214 32.74 11.71 -31.85
N GLY A 215 33.29 10.98 -30.88
CA GLY A 215 34.35 9.99 -31.02
C GLY A 215 35.63 10.63 -30.48
N GLU A 216 36.05 10.26 -29.26
CA GLU A 216 37.44 10.38 -28.80
C GLU A 216 37.61 9.54 -27.52
N GLU A 217 38.07 8.30 -27.69
CA GLU A 217 38.90 7.64 -26.69
C GLU A 217 40.26 8.35 -26.64
N PRO A 218 40.95 8.28 -25.51
CA PRO A 218 42.33 7.85 -25.62
C PRO A 218 42.58 6.61 -24.75
N ASP A 219 42.97 5.54 -25.46
CA ASP A 219 44.00 4.60 -25.02
C ASP A 219 45.22 5.37 -24.47
N ASP A 220 45.69 5.00 -23.29
CA ASP A 220 47.06 4.48 -23.19
C ASP A 220 47.23 3.63 -21.93
N ASP A 221 47.99 2.56 -22.14
CA ASP A 221 48.11 1.30 -21.39
C ASP A 221 49.34 1.39 -20.42
N PRO A 222 50.05 0.31 -20.05
CA PRO A 222 50.06 -0.28 -18.71
C PRO A 222 51.40 -0.17 -17.96
N GLY A 223 51.43 -0.67 -16.72
CA GLY A 223 52.65 -1.11 -16.02
C GLY A 223 52.68 -0.65 -14.55
N ALA A 224 53.13 -1.42 -13.58
CA ALA A 224 53.83 -2.68 -13.59
C ALA A 224 53.73 -3.32 -12.19
N GLU A 225 53.94 -4.62 -12.17
CA GLU A 225 54.02 -5.50 -11.01
C GLU A 225 55.06 -5.06 -9.97
N ALA A 226 54.78 -5.36 -8.70
CA ALA A 226 55.73 -5.89 -7.71
C ALA A 226 54.98 -6.56 -6.56
#